data_AF-A0A372IUR0-F1
#
_entry.id   AF-A0A372IUR0-F1
#
_cell.length_a   1.000
_cell.length_b   1.000
_cell.length_c   1.000
_cell.angle_alpha   90.00
_cell.angle_beta   90.00
_cell.angle_gamma   90.00
#
_symmetry.space_group_name_H-M   'P 1'
#
loop_
_entity.id
_entity.type
_entity.pdbx_description
1 polymer ?
#
loop_
_entity_poly.entity_id
_entity_poly.type
_entity_poly.pdbx_seq_one_letter_code
_entity_poly.pdbx_strand_id
1 'polypeptide(L)'
;MVIVGLITLGASVASAQDVFKVNYFSNNAGAAPDATVRIDNPGLTYGNLCAMVYVFDADQQLTECCGCVETHNGLRTLSVRRDLTSNPLTGVISSNGVIKIVSAAVNNSPCDPTSNVKPTANLRAWVTHIQNPVGTAYPITETESSDSTLGASELANLQAQCSFVNILGSGHGICSCGTGD
;
A
#
# COMPACT_ATOMS: atom_id res chain seq x y z
N MET A 1 -31.50 24.02 43.15
CA MET A 1 -31.45 22.69 42.50
C MET A 1 -30.19 22.66 41.65
N VAL A 2 -29.18 21.89 42.06
CA VAL A 2 -27.92 21.76 41.31
C VAL A 2 -28.07 20.54 40.40
N ILE A 3 -28.11 20.76 39.08
CA ILE A 3 -28.13 19.68 38.10
C ILE A 3 -26.67 19.32 37.82
N VAL A 4 -26.22 18.21 38.41
CA VAL A 4 -24.93 17.59 38.08
C VAL A 4 -25.13 16.82 36.77
N GLY A 5 -24.67 17.39 35.66
CA GLY A 5 -24.67 16.72 34.36
C GLY A 5 -23.64 15.59 34.35
N LEU A 6 -24.10 14.35 34.22
CA LEU A 6 -23.26 13.17 34.05
C LEU A 6 -22.62 13.23 32.65
N ILE A 7 -21.30 13.47 32.58
CA ILE A 7 -20.54 13.35 31.33
C ILE A 7 -20.24 11.87 31.12
N THR A 8 -20.96 11.21 30.22
CA THR A 8 -20.62 9.87 29.74
C THR A 8 -19.42 9.95 28.81
N LEU A 9 -18.23 9.63 29.30
CA LEU A 9 -17.05 9.35 28.47
C LEU A 9 -17.29 8.01 27.75
N GLY A 10 -17.89 8.06 26.57
CA GLY A 10 -17.94 6.90 25.69
C GLY A 10 -16.53 6.57 25.20
N ALA A 11 -16.00 5.40 25.55
CA ALA A 11 -14.79 4.89 24.92
C ALA A 11 -15.12 4.52 23.47
N SER A 12 -14.78 5.40 22.52
CA SER A 12 -14.81 5.05 21.11
C SER A 12 -13.65 4.09 20.83
N VAL A 13 -13.94 2.81 20.64
CA VAL A 13 -13.01 1.89 19.98
C VAL A 13 -12.89 2.35 18.53
N ALA A 14 -11.78 3.01 18.19
CA ALA A 14 -11.45 3.29 16.79
C ALA A 14 -11.06 1.95 16.14
N SER A 15 -12.01 1.26 15.50
CA SER A 15 -11.67 0.15 14.61
C SER A 15 -10.95 0.72 13.40
N ALA A 16 -9.79 0.16 13.06
CA ALA A 16 -9.12 0.48 11.80
C ALA A 16 -10.08 0.24 10.63
N GLN A 17 -10.10 1.17 9.69
CA GLN A 17 -10.96 1.07 8.51
C GLN A 17 -10.35 0.02 7.55
N ASP A 18 -11.18 -0.88 7.01
CA ASP A 18 -10.79 -1.91 6.02
C ASP A 18 -10.47 -1.31 4.62
N VAL A 19 -9.83 -0.15 4.61
CA VAL A 19 -9.49 0.64 3.42
C VAL A 19 -8.01 0.95 3.32
N PHE A 20 -7.23 0.77 4.40
CA PHE A 20 -5.83 1.17 4.43
C PHE A 20 -4.97 0.07 5.04
N LYS A 21 -4.22 -0.58 4.16
CA LYS A 21 -3.37 -1.72 4.47
C LYS A 21 -1.92 -1.25 4.54
N VAL A 22 -1.22 -1.63 5.59
CA VAL A 22 0.19 -1.29 5.80
C VAL A 22 0.99 -2.56 6.01
N ASN A 23 2.10 -2.69 5.30
CA ASN A 23 3.09 -3.72 5.53
C ASN A 23 4.49 -3.17 5.21
N TYR A 24 5.53 -3.94 5.50
CA TYR A 24 6.92 -3.54 5.22
C TYR A 24 7.57 -4.52 4.23
N PHE A 25 8.74 -4.14 3.73
CA PHE A 25 9.65 -5.03 3.04
C PHE A 25 11.06 -4.85 3.60
N SER A 26 11.85 -5.92 3.54
CA SER A 26 13.23 -5.96 4.02
C SER A 26 14.09 -6.81 3.11
N ASN A 27 15.41 -6.60 3.18
CA ASN A 27 16.39 -7.35 2.39
C ASN A 27 16.11 -7.32 0.88
N ASN A 28 15.60 -6.20 0.36
CA ASN A 28 15.45 -5.96 -1.08
C ASN A 28 16.82 -5.64 -1.70
N ALA A 29 17.67 -6.66 -1.75
CA ALA A 29 19.04 -6.60 -2.26
C ALA A 29 19.26 -7.67 -3.33
N GLY A 30 20.25 -7.50 -4.20
CA GLY A 30 20.47 -8.37 -5.36
C GLY A 30 20.80 -9.84 -5.04
N ALA A 31 21.41 -10.11 -3.88
CA ALA A 31 21.73 -11.48 -3.45
C ALA A 31 20.57 -12.19 -2.72
N ALA A 32 19.55 -11.43 -2.31
CA ALA A 32 18.40 -11.96 -1.61
C ALA A 32 17.29 -12.36 -2.62
N PRO A 33 16.41 -13.30 -2.28
CA PRO A 33 15.22 -13.57 -3.09
C PRO A 33 14.32 -12.33 -3.18
N ASP A 34 13.34 -12.37 -4.07
CA ASP A 34 12.37 -11.30 -4.22
C ASP A 34 11.22 -11.43 -3.22
N ALA A 35 10.82 -10.30 -2.62
CA ALA A 35 9.58 -10.22 -1.88
C ALA A 35 8.41 -9.98 -2.85
N THR A 36 7.21 -10.36 -2.43
CA THR A 36 6.00 -10.26 -3.24
C THR A 36 4.87 -9.67 -2.42
N VAL A 37 4.09 -8.78 -3.04
CA VAL A 37 2.80 -8.32 -2.53
C VAL A 37 1.70 -9.02 -3.30
N ARG A 38 0.77 -9.65 -2.61
CA ARG A 38 -0.44 -10.25 -3.19
C ARG A 38 -1.64 -9.43 -2.78
N ILE A 39 -2.49 -9.07 -3.72
CA ILE A 39 -3.68 -8.25 -3.49
C ILE A 39 -4.88 -8.97 -4.08
N ASP A 40 -5.90 -9.16 -3.26
CA ASP A 40 -7.15 -9.82 -3.62
C ASP A 40 -8.31 -8.85 -3.46
N ASN A 41 -9.31 -8.97 -4.33
CA ASN A 41 -10.63 -8.38 -4.18
C ASN A 41 -11.63 -9.51 -3.86
N PRO A 42 -11.91 -9.79 -2.57
CA PRO A 42 -12.77 -10.88 -2.12
C PRO A 42 -14.24 -10.75 -2.54
N GLY A 43 -14.63 -9.60 -3.10
CA GLY A 43 -15.92 -9.46 -3.75
C GLY A 43 -17.11 -9.17 -2.83
N LEU A 44 -16.92 -8.43 -1.72
CA LEU A 44 -18.05 -7.98 -0.88
C LEU A 44 -19.15 -7.28 -1.68
N THR A 45 -18.75 -6.48 -2.67
CA THR A 45 -19.65 -5.93 -3.67
C THR A 45 -19.18 -6.36 -5.06
N TYR A 46 -20.13 -6.69 -5.92
CA TYR A 46 -19.82 -7.00 -7.31
C TYR A 46 -19.24 -5.76 -8.01
N GLY A 47 -18.02 -5.87 -8.53
CA GLY A 47 -17.32 -4.77 -9.19
C GLY A 47 -15.82 -4.79 -8.91
N ASN A 48 -15.11 -3.92 -9.63
CA ASN A 48 -13.68 -3.75 -9.48
C ASN A 48 -13.38 -2.75 -8.36
N LEU A 49 -12.24 -2.93 -7.71
CA LEU A 49 -11.65 -1.97 -6.78
C LEU A 49 -10.29 -1.51 -7.32
N CYS A 50 -9.77 -0.44 -6.73
CA CYS A 50 -8.41 0.02 -6.97
C CYS A 50 -7.55 -0.25 -5.74
N ALA A 51 -6.39 -0.84 -5.97
CA ALA A 51 -5.27 -0.84 -5.05
C ALA A 51 -4.37 0.37 -5.35
N MET A 52 -4.51 1.45 -4.57
CA MET A 52 -3.61 2.60 -4.67
C MET A 52 -2.38 2.32 -3.80
N VAL A 53 -1.25 2.00 -4.43
CA VAL A 53 -0.01 1.57 -3.79
C VAL A 53 0.94 2.76 -3.64
N TYR A 54 1.49 2.92 -2.45
CA TYR A 54 2.47 3.94 -2.11
C TYR A 54 3.64 3.28 -1.38
N VAL A 55 4.85 3.44 -1.93
CA VAL A 55 6.07 2.80 -1.43
C VAL A 55 6.94 3.88 -0.81
N PHE A 56 7.28 3.68 0.46
CA PHE A 56 8.18 4.54 1.21
C PHE A 56 9.48 3.81 1.51
N ASP A 57 10.60 4.50 1.47
CA ASP A 57 11.85 4.01 2.06
C ASP A 57 11.84 4.15 3.59
N ALA A 58 12.90 3.65 4.24
CA ALA A 58 13.06 3.79 5.69
C ALA A 58 13.35 5.23 6.16
N ASP A 59 13.72 6.12 5.25
CA ASP A 59 13.94 7.55 5.51
C ASP A 59 12.66 8.39 5.35
N GLN A 60 11.50 7.71 5.27
CA GLN A 60 10.16 8.30 5.21
C GLN A 60 9.89 9.07 3.91
N GLN A 61 10.61 8.75 2.83
CA GLN A 61 10.41 9.35 1.51
C GLN A 61 9.57 8.42 0.64
N LEU A 62 8.54 8.97 -0.01
CA LEU A 62 7.80 8.25 -1.06
C LEU A 62 8.74 8.03 -2.25
N THR A 63 9.03 6.79 -2.57
CA THR A 63 9.92 6.41 -3.68
C THR A 63 9.15 6.12 -4.95
N GLU A 64 8.02 5.41 -4.83
CA GLU A 64 7.17 5.02 -5.94
C GLU A 64 5.69 4.99 -5.57
N CYS A 65 4.81 5.23 -6.54
CA CYS A 65 3.37 5.04 -6.39
C CYS A 65 2.69 4.63 -7.70
N CYS A 66 1.57 3.91 -7.60
CA CYS A 66 0.78 3.43 -8.74
C CYS A 66 -0.61 2.99 -8.26
N GLY A 67 -1.55 2.90 -9.20
CA GLY A 67 -2.88 2.36 -8.93
C GLY A 67 -3.15 1.15 -9.81
N CYS A 68 -3.62 0.07 -9.20
CA CYS A 68 -3.89 -1.19 -9.89
C CYS A 68 -5.36 -1.57 -9.75
N VAL A 69 -5.97 -2.02 -10.86
CA VAL A 69 -7.35 -2.50 -10.86
C VAL A 69 -7.37 -3.93 -10.34
N GLU A 70 -8.25 -4.20 -9.38
CA GLU A 70 -8.51 -5.55 -8.88
C GLU A 70 -9.91 -5.98 -9.31
N THR A 71 -9.98 -6.96 -10.21
CA THR A 71 -11.25 -7.52 -10.66
C THR A 71 -11.90 -8.36 -9.55
N HIS A 72 -13.19 -8.62 -9.65
CA HIS A 72 -13.92 -9.38 -8.65
C HIS A 72 -13.37 -10.82 -8.51
N ASN A 73 -12.92 -11.20 -7.31
CA ASN A 73 -12.17 -12.44 -7.01
C ASN A 73 -10.84 -12.58 -7.78
N GLY A 74 -10.29 -11.44 -8.24
CA GLY A 74 -8.99 -11.36 -8.87
C GLY A 74 -7.85 -11.38 -7.85
N LEU A 75 -6.71 -11.94 -8.24
CA LEU A 75 -5.50 -11.99 -7.42
C LEU A 75 -4.33 -11.38 -8.19
N ARG A 76 -3.93 -10.17 -7.80
CA ARG A 76 -2.73 -9.51 -8.29
C ARG A 76 -1.51 -9.90 -7.48
N THR A 77 -0.40 -10.13 -8.16
CA THR A 77 0.91 -10.37 -7.55
C THR A 77 1.92 -9.36 -8.08
N LEU A 78 2.51 -8.58 -7.17
CA LEU A 78 3.54 -7.58 -7.42
C LEU A 78 4.88 -8.08 -6.87
N SER A 79 5.93 -7.95 -7.66
CA SER A 79 7.32 -8.08 -7.23
C SER A 79 7.74 -6.81 -6.49
N VAL A 80 8.27 -6.94 -5.26
CA VAL A 80 8.81 -5.78 -4.56
C VAL A 80 9.98 -5.18 -5.35
N ARG A 81 10.88 -6.03 -5.86
CA ARG A 81 12.07 -5.56 -6.58
C ARG A 81 11.77 -4.99 -7.96
N ARG A 82 10.84 -5.59 -8.71
CA ARG A 82 10.60 -5.27 -10.12
C ARG A 82 9.44 -4.33 -10.33
N ASP A 83 8.42 -4.41 -9.48
CA ASP A 83 7.22 -3.60 -9.64
C ASP A 83 7.20 -2.40 -8.71
N LEU A 84 7.71 -2.52 -7.48
CA LEU A 84 7.55 -1.50 -6.42
C LEU A 84 8.79 -0.68 -6.08
N THR A 85 9.98 -1.09 -6.52
CA THR A 85 11.27 -0.45 -6.15
C THR A 85 12.26 -0.36 -7.32
N SER A 86 11.83 -0.67 -8.54
CA SER A 86 12.72 -0.72 -9.72
C SER A 86 12.94 0.63 -10.38
N ASN A 87 12.10 1.61 -10.07
CA ASN A 87 12.07 2.92 -10.69
C ASN A 87 11.88 4.03 -9.65
N PRO A 88 12.71 4.12 -8.60
CA PRO A 88 12.53 5.10 -7.53
C PRO A 88 12.78 6.52 -8.03
N LEU A 89 12.06 7.51 -7.48
CA LEU A 89 12.23 8.93 -7.82
C LEU A 89 13.70 9.40 -7.75
N THR A 90 14.46 8.93 -6.77
CA THR A 90 15.85 9.35 -6.52
C THR A 90 16.88 8.54 -7.32
N GLY A 91 16.47 7.50 -8.04
CA GLY A 91 17.36 6.52 -8.66
C GLY A 91 18.05 5.58 -7.68
N VAL A 92 17.79 5.69 -6.37
CA VAL A 92 18.34 4.82 -5.33
C VAL A 92 17.32 3.77 -4.94
N ILE A 93 17.66 2.49 -5.16
CA ILE A 93 16.79 1.37 -4.80
C ILE A 93 16.82 1.15 -3.28
N SER A 94 15.66 1.21 -2.65
CA SER A 94 15.51 1.00 -1.21
C SER A 94 15.66 -0.48 -0.86
N SER A 95 16.57 -0.76 0.10
CA SER A 95 16.78 -2.12 0.61
C SER A 95 15.70 -2.58 1.61
N ASN A 96 14.97 -1.62 2.19
CA ASN A 96 13.85 -1.82 3.10
C ASN A 96 12.93 -0.59 3.04
N GLY A 97 11.72 -0.75 3.56
CA GLY A 97 10.72 0.31 3.52
C GLY A 97 9.33 -0.17 3.88
N VAL A 98 8.34 0.68 3.61
CA VAL A 98 6.93 0.47 3.93
C VAL A 98 6.11 0.51 2.65
N ILE A 99 5.19 -0.45 2.51
CA ILE A 99 4.19 -0.51 1.45
C ILE A 99 2.84 -0.16 2.08
N LYS A 100 2.21 0.88 1.56
CA LYS A 100 0.89 1.34 1.95
C LYS A 100 -0.06 1.12 0.78
N ILE A 101 -1.20 0.52 1.03
CA ILE A 101 -2.22 0.26 0.01
C ILE A 101 -3.54 0.86 0.48
N VAL A 102 -4.09 1.79 -0.30
CA VAL A 102 -5.45 2.29 -0.09
C VAL A 102 -6.39 1.56 -1.04
N SER A 103 -7.34 0.82 -0.46
CA SER A 103 -8.47 0.23 -1.17
C SER A 103 -9.47 1.33 -1.53
N ALA A 104 -9.76 1.48 -2.81
CA ALA A 104 -10.57 2.56 -3.32
C ALA A 104 -11.58 2.10 -4.37
N ALA A 105 -12.63 2.90 -4.58
CA ALA A 105 -13.46 2.75 -5.77
C ALA A 105 -12.61 3.04 -7.03
N VAL A 106 -12.96 2.40 -8.14
CA VAL A 106 -12.44 2.75 -9.47
C VAL A 106 -12.62 4.25 -9.71
N ASN A 107 -11.55 4.90 -10.18
CA ASN A 107 -11.55 6.31 -10.55
C ASN A 107 -11.01 6.46 -11.99
N ASN A 108 -10.18 7.46 -12.27
CA ASN A 108 -9.62 7.71 -13.59
C ASN A 108 -8.68 6.58 -14.06
N SER A 109 -8.62 6.34 -15.37
CA SER A 109 -7.74 5.42 -16.12
C SER A 109 -6.95 4.30 -15.39
N PRO A 110 -7.59 3.20 -14.96
CA PRO A 110 -8.80 3.13 -14.13
C PRO A 110 -8.48 3.22 -12.62
N CYS A 111 -7.21 3.37 -12.25
CA CYS A 111 -6.76 3.62 -10.88
C CYS A 111 -5.65 4.67 -10.87
N ASP A 112 -6.01 5.93 -10.70
CA ASP A 112 -5.08 7.04 -10.57
C ASP A 112 -4.86 7.40 -9.08
N PRO A 113 -3.67 7.14 -8.51
CA PRO A 113 -3.35 7.45 -7.11
C PRO A 113 -3.15 8.96 -6.86
N THR A 114 -3.09 9.79 -7.90
CA THR A 114 -2.93 11.25 -7.80
C THR A 114 -4.24 12.02 -7.91
N SER A 115 -5.30 11.37 -8.38
CA SER A 115 -6.64 11.93 -8.53
C SER A 115 -7.46 11.78 -7.24
N ASN A 116 -8.74 12.13 -7.27
CA ASN A 116 -9.65 11.97 -6.13
C ASN A 116 -9.83 10.48 -5.80
N VAL A 117 -9.14 10.01 -4.77
CA VAL A 117 -9.25 8.65 -4.24
C VAL A 117 -10.45 8.61 -3.30
N LYS A 118 -11.41 7.73 -3.59
CA LYS A 118 -12.56 7.45 -2.71
C LYS A 118 -12.30 6.12 -2.00
N PRO A 119 -11.87 6.11 -0.73
CA PRO A 119 -11.65 4.87 0.01
C PRO A 119 -12.91 4.02 0.04
N THR A 120 -12.78 2.77 -0.37
CA THR A 120 -13.85 1.78 -0.45
C THR A 120 -13.28 0.48 0.08
N ALA A 121 -13.93 -0.11 1.07
CA ALA A 121 -13.41 -1.30 1.72
C ALA A 121 -13.40 -2.51 0.78
N ASN A 122 -12.60 -3.49 1.18
CA ASN A 122 -12.72 -4.93 0.91
C ASN A 122 -11.44 -5.59 0.38
N LEU A 123 -10.46 -4.85 -0.14
CA LEU A 123 -9.21 -5.47 -0.57
C LEU A 123 -8.51 -6.21 0.59
N ARG A 124 -7.89 -7.34 0.26
CA ARG A 124 -6.98 -8.05 1.16
C ARG A 124 -5.59 -8.03 0.55
N ALA A 125 -4.56 -7.96 1.38
CA ALA A 125 -3.21 -7.92 0.88
C ALA A 125 -2.25 -8.68 1.80
N TRP A 126 -1.31 -9.42 1.21
CA TRP A 126 -0.27 -10.15 1.91
C TRP A 126 1.09 -9.76 1.35
N VAL A 127 2.10 -9.73 2.22
CA VAL A 127 3.48 -9.46 1.82
C VAL A 127 4.38 -10.58 2.31
N THR A 128 5.24 -11.08 1.43
CA THR A 128 6.33 -11.96 1.82
C THR A 128 7.51 -11.14 2.32
N HIS A 129 8.06 -11.55 3.45
CA HIS A 129 9.18 -10.89 4.12
C HIS A 129 10.43 -11.71 3.96
N ILE A 130 11.47 -11.10 3.41
CA ILE A 130 12.78 -11.73 3.29
C ILE A 130 13.53 -11.48 4.60
N GLN A 131 13.70 -12.55 5.38
CA GLN A 131 14.37 -12.51 6.68
C GLN A 131 15.88 -12.49 6.53
N ASN A 132 16.60 -12.20 7.61
CA ASN A 132 18.07 -12.25 7.60
C ASN A 132 18.56 -13.66 7.22
N PRO A 133 19.66 -13.76 6.44
CA PRO A 133 20.15 -15.04 5.97
C PRO A 133 20.63 -15.91 7.14
N VAL A 134 20.29 -17.20 7.07
CA VAL A 134 20.81 -18.24 7.96
C VAL A 134 21.73 -19.13 7.13
N GLY A 135 23.05 -18.94 7.29
CA GLY A 135 24.02 -19.49 6.36
C GLY A 135 23.93 -18.80 5.00
N THR A 136 23.67 -19.55 3.93
CA THR A 136 23.54 -19.03 2.56
C THR A 136 22.08 -18.87 2.09
N ALA A 137 21.10 -19.20 2.94
CA ALA A 137 19.69 -19.18 2.58
C ALA A 137 18.95 -18.07 3.32
N TYR A 138 18.00 -17.44 2.65
CA TYR A 138 17.10 -16.44 3.24
C TYR A 138 15.77 -17.12 3.60
N PRO A 139 15.39 -17.18 4.88
CA PRO A 139 14.04 -17.58 5.25
C PRO A 139 13.03 -16.57 4.69
N ILE A 140 11.89 -17.07 4.23
CA ILE A 140 10.80 -16.25 3.70
C ILE A 140 9.57 -16.53 4.55
N THR A 141 8.95 -15.49 5.09
CA THR A 141 7.67 -15.57 5.79
C THR A 141 6.61 -14.78 5.02
N GLU A 142 5.34 -15.00 5.29
CA GLU A 142 4.24 -14.21 4.73
C GLU A 142 3.35 -13.72 5.85
N THR A 143 2.86 -12.50 5.72
CA THR A 143 1.91 -11.91 6.68
C THR A 143 0.83 -11.14 5.93
N GLU A 144 -0.38 -11.16 6.48
CA GLU A 144 -1.43 -10.23 6.06
C GLU A 144 -1.03 -8.80 6.41
N SER A 145 -1.38 -7.87 5.53
CA SER A 145 -1.16 -6.45 5.72
C SER A 145 -2.11 -5.93 6.78
N SER A 146 -1.56 -5.20 7.76
CA SER A 146 -2.35 -4.71 8.88
C SER A 146 -3.27 -3.58 8.45
N ASP A 147 -4.52 -3.63 8.90
CA ASP A 147 -5.44 -2.50 8.78
C ASP A 147 -5.02 -1.36 9.69
N SER A 148 -5.07 -0.14 9.16
CA SER A 148 -4.83 1.08 9.91
C SER A 148 -5.92 2.11 9.63
N THR A 149 -6.12 3.04 10.55
CA THR A 149 -7.09 4.13 10.37
C THR A 149 -6.57 5.12 9.34
N LEU A 150 -7.30 5.29 8.23
CA LEU A 150 -6.98 6.28 7.22
C LEU A 150 -7.54 7.65 7.61
N GLY A 151 -6.66 8.56 8.03
CA GLY A 151 -7.01 9.96 8.24
C GLY A 151 -7.11 10.73 6.92
N ALA A 152 -7.98 11.75 6.86
CA ALA A 152 -8.09 12.62 5.69
C ALA A 152 -6.76 13.30 5.32
N SER A 153 -5.97 13.72 6.33
CA SER A 153 -4.64 14.31 6.11
C SER A 153 -3.65 13.30 5.55
N GLU A 154 -3.70 12.04 5.97
CA GLU A 154 -2.80 11.00 5.45
C GLU A 154 -3.14 10.69 3.99
N LEU A 155 -4.43 10.52 3.66
CA LEU A 155 -4.86 10.32 2.29
C LEU A 155 -4.43 11.49 1.38
N ALA A 156 -4.65 12.72 1.82
CA ALA A 156 -4.23 13.91 1.09
C ALA A 156 -2.70 13.96 0.91
N ASN A 157 -1.93 13.54 1.92
CA ASN A 157 -0.47 13.50 1.86
C ASN A 157 0.02 12.44 0.85
N LEU A 158 -0.57 11.24 0.87
CA LEU A 158 -0.25 10.17 -0.08
C LEU A 158 -0.50 10.61 -1.52
N GLN A 159 -1.68 11.19 -1.80
CA GLN A 159 -2.05 11.70 -3.12
C GLN A 159 -1.11 12.84 -3.58
N ALA A 160 -0.81 13.78 -2.68
CA ALA A 160 0.05 14.93 -2.99
C ALA A 160 1.49 14.50 -3.28
N GLN A 161 2.08 13.65 -2.44
CA GLN A 161 3.43 13.13 -2.68
C GLN A 161 3.51 12.34 -3.99
N CYS A 162 2.52 11.49 -4.26
CA CYS A 162 2.47 10.74 -5.51
C CYS A 162 2.35 11.66 -6.73
N SER A 163 1.55 12.73 -6.63
CA SER A 163 1.44 13.75 -7.67
C SER A 163 2.78 14.46 -7.92
N PHE A 164 3.50 14.85 -6.86
CA PHE A 164 4.82 15.46 -6.99
C PHE A 164 5.85 14.51 -7.61
N VAL A 165 5.86 13.24 -7.20
CA VAL A 165 6.70 12.20 -7.81
C VAL A 165 6.43 12.11 -9.30
N ASN A 166 5.17 12.02 -9.72
CA ASN A 166 4.81 11.90 -11.14
C ASN A 166 5.20 13.14 -11.97
N ILE A 167 5.07 14.35 -11.40
CA ILE A 167 5.38 15.60 -12.10
C ILE A 167 6.90 15.83 -12.18
N LEU A 168 7.62 15.58 -11.09
CA LEU A 168 9.05 15.91 -10.97
C LEU A 168 9.96 14.78 -11.41
N GLY A 169 9.48 13.53 -11.36
CA GLY A 169 10.29 12.33 -11.61
C GLY A 169 10.62 12.09 -13.08
N SER A 170 10.01 12.82 -14.03
CA SER A 170 10.26 12.62 -15.47
C SER A 170 10.12 11.14 -15.91
N GLY A 171 9.15 10.43 -15.33
CA GLY A 171 8.95 8.99 -15.54
C GLY A 171 9.49 8.10 -14.42
N HIS A 172 10.33 8.63 -13.52
CA HIS A 172 10.69 7.98 -12.27
C HIS A 172 9.60 8.08 -11.21
N GLY A 173 9.61 7.13 -10.29
CA GLY A 173 8.71 7.03 -9.15
C GLY A 173 7.33 6.45 -9.47
N ILE A 174 7.19 5.81 -10.63
CA ILE A 174 5.97 5.14 -11.07
C ILE A 174 6.17 3.63 -10.92
N CYS A 175 5.41 3.01 -10.02
CA CYS A 175 5.41 1.55 -9.87
C CYS A 175 4.53 0.86 -10.92
N SER A 176 4.68 -0.46 -11.01
CA SER A 176 4.00 -1.35 -11.96
C SER A 176 2.96 -2.22 -11.25
N CYS A 177 1.97 -2.74 -11.99
CA CYS A 177 0.93 -3.61 -11.46
C CYS A 177 1.25 -5.10 -11.58
N GLY A 178 2.50 -5.47 -11.87
CA GLY A 178 2.97 -6.85 -11.85
C GLY A 178 2.13 -7.78 -12.74
N THR A 179 1.67 -8.89 -12.18
CA THR A 179 0.93 -9.94 -12.90
C THR A 179 -0.36 -10.34 -12.18
N GLY A 180 -1.29 -10.95 -12.93
CA GLY A 180 -2.64 -11.23 -12.42
C GLY A 180 -3.57 -10.02 -12.52
N ASP A 181 -4.87 -10.29 -12.39
CA ASP A 181 -6.01 -9.37 -12.40
C ASP A 181 -7.34 -10.16 -12.35
#